data_AF-A0A7Z8QEW0-F1
#
_entry.id   AF-A0A7Z8QEW0-F1
#
_cell.length_a   1.000
_cell.length_b   1.000
_cell.length_c   1.000
_cell.angle_alpha   90.00
_cell.angle_beta   90.00
_cell.angle_gamma   90.00
#
_symmetry.space_group_name_H-M   'P 1'
#
loop_
_entity.id
_entity.type
_entity.pdbx_description
1 polymer ?
#
loop_
_entity_poly.entity_id
_entity_poly.type
_entity_poly.pdbx_seq_one_letter_code
_entity_poly.pdbx_strand_id
1 'polypeptide(L)'
;MDDLLLPDRYKQNDFFICDVFDSFKDDMASMEHPVFSLSKKPDHRVLVYESNGNSIKIKPSYTGLATILDKDVLLYLASSLMNAKNNREKISKTVRFTSYDYLIATNKGTGGFQYKQLQEGLERLKGTVIQTNIKTNGVEVIEEFGLIDRWKIVKEGTKGKAVAIEVTLSDWFFNSILGDSVLSIDKDYFRLRKPTERRLYELARKHCGNQVTWKIKLENLKAKIGITSPTKTLRFNINKIAETNHLPEYNISIENDMVMFTRKEPPKENNASGQLPKHVTKKEIEKQAKPGESYDQAANRIKGLKDALK
;
A
#
# COMPACT_ATOMS: atom_id res chain seq x y z
N MET A 1 -18.57 -20.88 -9.47
CA MET A 1 -18.68 -19.69 -8.61
C MET A 1 -17.61 -18.74 -9.14
N ASP A 2 -18.00 -17.68 -9.85
CA ASP A 2 -17.03 -16.76 -10.45
C ASP A 2 -16.23 -16.09 -9.32
N ASP A 3 -14.90 -16.23 -9.37
CA ASP A 3 -14.01 -15.54 -8.44
C ASP A 3 -14.16 -14.03 -8.66
N LEU A 4 -14.68 -13.33 -7.65
CA LEU A 4 -14.97 -11.88 -7.72
C LEU A 4 -13.68 -11.04 -7.68
N LEU A 5 -12.60 -11.63 -7.17
CA LEU A 5 -11.27 -11.06 -7.24
C LEU A 5 -10.64 -11.37 -8.59
N LEU A 6 -9.75 -10.50 -9.07
CA LEU A 6 -8.89 -10.87 -10.19
C LEU A 6 -8.13 -12.15 -9.84
N PRO A 7 -7.84 -13.02 -10.82
CA PRO A 7 -7.10 -14.23 -10.54
C PRO A 7 -5.76 -13.90 -9.89
N ASP A 8 -5.35 -14.73 -8.95
CA ASP A 8 -3.98 -14.76 -8.49
C ASP A 8 -3.10 -15.22 -9.67
N ARG A 9 -2.33 -14.28 -10.23
CA ARG A 9 -1.52 -14.49 -11.44
C ARG A 9 -0.21 -15.19 -11.14
N TYR A 10 0.22 -15.10 -9.88
CA TYR A 10 1.51 -15.59 -9.42
C TYR A 10 1.28 -16.48 -8.21
N LYS A 11 0.40 -17.48 -8.38
CA LYS A 11 0.21 -18.55 -7.39
C LYS A 11 1.56 -19.19 -7.11
N GLN A 12 1.92 -19.22 -5.83
CA GLN A 12 3.13 -19.83 -5.31
C GLN A 12 3.09 -21.33 -5.59
N ASN A 13 3.57 -21.73 -6.76
CA ASN A 13 3.92 -23.10 -7.06
C ASN A 13 5.38 -23.26 -6.65
N ASP A 14 5.65 -24.25 -5.80
CA ASP A 14 6.93 -24.47 -5.12
C ASP A 14 8.21 -24.20 -5.94
N PHE A 15 9.23 -23.77 -5.19
CA PHE A 15 10.63 -23.42 -5.53
C PHE A 15 10.94 -21.92 -5.77
N PHE A 16 11.44 -21.28 -4.71
CA PHE A 16 12.36 -20.12 -4.71
C PHE A 16 11.98 -18.88 -5.52
N ILE A 17 10.72 -18.45 -5.48
CA ILE A 17 10.41 -17.03 -5.72
C ILE A 17 10.38 -16.37 -4.34
N CYS A 18 11.34 -15.51 -4.04
CA CYS A 18 11.26 -14.62 -2.89
C CYS A 18 10.03 -13.75 -3.08
N ASP A 19 8.96 -14.03 -2.32
CA ASP A 19 8.01 -12.99 -1.99
C ASP A 19 8.84 -11.87 -1.34
N VAL A 20 9.01 -10.76 -2.05
CA VAL A 20 9.86 -9.66 -1.57
C VAL A 20 9.23 -9.07 -0.28
N PHE A 21 7.92 -9.28 -0.05
CA PHE A 21 7.18 -8.77 1.11
C PHE A 21 6.19 -9.80 1.70
N ASP A 22 6.28 -10.05 3.00
CA ASP A 22 5.25 -10.79 3.78
C ASP A 22 3.93 -9.99 3.92
N SER A 23 3.98 -8.67 3.74
CA SER A 23 2.81 -7.78 3.72
C SER A 23 3.15 -6.48 3.01
N PHE A 24 2.17 -5.88 2.35
CA PHE A 24 2.35 -4.56 1.75
C PHE A 24 2.12 -3.46 2.78
N LYS A 25 2.64 -2.26 2.53
CA LYS A 25 2.53 -1.09 3.42
C LYS A 25 1.92 0.08 2.66
N ASP A 26 1.06 0.83 3.33
CA ASP A 26 0.45 2.04 2.80
C ASP A 26 0.40 3.13 3.87
N ASP A 27 0.52 4.40 3.45
CA ASP A 27 0.65 5.54 4.36
C ASP A 27 -0.69 5.95 4.96
N MET A 28 -0.68 6.25 6.25
CA MET A 28 -1.90 6.51 7.01
C MET A 28 -2.63 7.80 6.60
N ALA A 29 -1.94 8.73 5.95
CA ALA A 29 -2.48 10.05 5.66
C ALA A 29 -3.23 10.06 4.32
N SER A 30 -2.71 9.38 3.31
CA SER A 30 -3.40 9.18 2.03
C SER A 30 -4.60 8.21 2.13
N MET A 31 -4.63 7.35 3.14
CA MET A 31 -5.85 6.61 3.48
C MET A 31 -6.95 7.52 4.05
N GLU A 32 -6.59 8.50 4.87
CA GLU A 32 -7.57 9.37 5.53
C GLU A 32 -8.26 10.30 4.53
N HIS A 33 -7.50 10.84 3.58
CA HIS A 33 -7.96 11.83 2.61
C HIS A 33 -8.01 11.26 1.19
N PRO A 34 -9.01 11.60 0.37
CA PRO A 34 -9.13 11.07 -1.00
C PRO A 34 -8.16 11.78 -1.97
N VAL A 35 -6.86 11.54 -1.77
CA VAL A 35 -5.77 12.11 -2.56
C VAL A 35 -5.75 11.59 -3.99
N PHE A 36 -6.17 10.35 -4.19
CA PHE A 36 -6.12 9.65 -5.48
C PHE A 36 -7.47 9.63 -6.17
N SER A 37 -7.48 9.87 -7.48
CA SER A 37 -8.70 9.75 -8.28
C SER A 37 -9.16 8.29 -8.40
N LEU A 38 -10.47 8.08 -8.34
CA LEU A 38 -11.11 6.79 -8.58
C LEU A 38 -11.59 6.64 -10.03
N SER A 39 -11.36 7.67 -10.86
CA SER A 39 -11.73 7.68 -12.28
C SER A 39 -10.78 6.79 -13.09
N LYS A 40 -11.33 6.12 -14.10
CA LYS A 40 -10.54 5.43 -15.13
C LYS A 40 -10.14 6.36 -16.28
N LYS A 41 -10.74 7.56 -16.34
CA LYS A 41 -10.40 8.63 -17.29
C LYS A 41 -9.55 9.69 -16.58
N PRO A 42 -8.70 10.44 -17.29
CA PRO A 42 -7.98 11.57 -16.72
C PRO A 42 -8.91 12.50 -15.94
N ASP A 43 -8.55 12.78 -14.69
CA ASP A 43 -9.31 13.62 -13.79
C ASP A 43 -8.56 14.93 -13.57
N HIS A 44 -9.12 16.04 -14.08
CA HIS A 44 -8.51 17.37 -14.00
C HIS A 44 -9.18 18.26 -12.95
N ARG A 45 -9.97 17.68 -12.04
CA ARG A 45 -10.57 18.44 -10.95
C ARG A 45 -9.50 18.81 -9.93
N VAL A 46 -9.58 20.04 -9.42
CA VAL A 46 -8.87 20.44 -8.21
C VAL A 46 -9.74 20.01 -7.03
N LEU A 47 -9.21 19.15 -6.17
CA LEU A 47 -9.92 18.67 -4.99
C LEU A 47 -9.53 19.53 -3.80
N VAL A 48 -10.50 19.95 -3.00
CA VAL A 48 -10.29 20.73 -1.77
C VAL A 48 -11.04 20.04 -0.64
N TYR A 49 -10.35 19.76 0.44
CA TYR A 49 -10.89 19.13 1.62
C TYR A 49 -10.52 19.95 2.85
N GLU A 50 -11.51 20.28 3.66
CA GLU A 50 -11.31 20.96 4.93
C GLU A 50 -11.85 20.07 6.05
N SER A 51 -11.04 19.90 7.09
CA SER A 51 -11.41 19.15 8.28
C SER A 51 -10.63 19.66 9.48
N ASN A 52 -11.33 20.00 10.56
CA ASN A 52 -10.73 20.41 11.83
C ASN A 52 -9.71 21.57 11.70
N GLY A 53 -9.94 22.52 10.79
CA GLY A 53 -9.06 23.67 10.57
C GLY A 53 -7.85 23.40 9.66
N ASN A 54 -7.65 22.15 9.22
CA ASN A 54 -6.69 21.79 8.18
C ASN A 54 -7.40 21.73 6.83
N SER A 55 -6.72 22.21 5.80
CA SER A 55 -7.13 22.22 4.40
C SER A 55 -6.10 21.45 3.58
N ILE A 56 -6.59 20.57 2.72
CA ILE A 56 -5.78 19.81 1.77
C ILE A 56 -6.35 20.10 0.39
N LYS A 57 -5.50 20.62 -0.49
CA LYS A 57 -5.82 20.91 -1.87
C LYS A 57 -4.96 20.04 -2.79
N ILE A 58 -5.59 19.17 -3.57
CA ILE A 58 -4.92 18.31 -4.53
C ILE A 58 -5.11 18.88 -5.94
N LYS A 59 -4.00 19.16 -6.62
CA LYS A 59 -3.94 19.79 -7.93
C LYS A 59 -3.45 18.78 -8.98
N PRO A 60 -4.16 18.61 -10.10
CA PRO A 60 -3.72 17.78 -11.21
C PRO A 60 -2.66 18.47 -12.06
N SER A 61 -1.93 17.68 -12.83
CA SER A 61 -1.16 18.18 -13.97
C SER A 61 -1.96 18.02 -15.29
N TYR A 62 -1.30 18.31 -16.42
CA TYR A 62 -1.85 18.03 -17.75
C TYR A 62 -2.22 16.54 -17.94
N THR A 63 -1.57 15.61 -17.22
CA THR A 63 -1.91 14.17 -17.28
C THR A 63 -3.09 13.77 -16.39
N GLY A 64 -3.63 14.72 -15.61
CA GLY A 64 -4.65 14.49 -14.59
C GLY A 64 -4.08 14.13 -13.21
N LEU A 65 -4.97 13.87 -12.26
CA LEU A 65 -4.65 13.35 -10.94
C LEU A 65 -4.13 11.91 -11.03
N ALA A 66 -3.21 11.56 -10.14
CA ALA A 66 -2.84 10.18 -9.87
C ALA A 66 -4.07 9.39 -9.43
N THR A 67 -4.23 8.21 -10.00
CA THR A 67 -5.34 7.31 -9.68
C THR A 67 -4.97 6.39 -8.53
N ILE A 68 -5.97 5.80 -7.87
CA ILE A 68 -5.71 4.80 -6.82
C ILE A 68 -4.97 3.56 -7.35
N LEU A 69 -4.97 3.32 -8.66
CA LEU A 69 -4.19 2.25 -9.29
C LEU A 69 -2.71 2.63 -9.46
N ASP A 70 -2.41 3.93 -9.60
CA ASP A 70 -1.03 4.42 -9.65
C ASP A 70 -0.39 4.36 -8.26
N LYS A 71 -1.20 4.50 -7.21
CA LYS A 71 -0.81 4.34 -5.81
C LYS A 71 -0.14 2.99 -5.52
N ASP A 72 -0.41 1.95 -6.31
CA ASP A 72 0.26 0.65 -6.20
C ASP A 72 1.80 0.78 -6.21
N VAL A 73 2.35 1.77 -6.93
CA VAL A 73 3.79 2.09 -6.91
C VAL A 73 4.24 2.53 -5.51
N LEU A 74 3.47 3.42 -4.87
CA LEU A 74 3.78 3.90 -3.51
C LEU A 74 3.66 2.77 -2.48
N LEU A 75 2.66 1.89 -2.62
CA LEU A 75 2.53 0.70 -1.78
C LEU A 75 3.76 -0.21 -1.90
N TYR A 76 4.20 -0.49 -3.13
CA TYR A 76 5.38 -1.29 -3.38
C TYR A 76 6.67 -0.67 -2.79
N LEU A 77 6.84 0.64 -2.97
CA LEU A 77 8.00 1.37 -2.45
C LEU A 77 8.02 1.45 -0.92
N ALA A 78 6.87 1.73 -0.29
CA ALA A 78 6.73 1.73 1.16
C ALA A 78 7.02 0.34 1.75
N SER A 79 6.55 -0.72 1.09
CA SER A 79 6.83 -2.10 1.49
C SER A 79 8.31 -2.43 1.42
N SER A 80 8.98 -2.02 0.33
CA SER A 80 10.43 -2.17 0.12
C SER A 80 11.23 -1.48 1.22
N LEU A 81 10.91 -0.23 1.49
CA LEU A 81 11.63 0.57 2.48
C LEU A 81 11.37 0.08 3.90
N MET A 82 10.14 -0.32 4.23
CA MET A 82 9.83 -0.89 5.54
C MET A 82 10.51 -2.24 5.76
N ASN A 83 10.60 -3.08 4.73
CA ASN A 83 11.34 -4.34 4.81
C ASN A 83 12.83 -4.09 5.10
N ALA A 84 13.47 -3.21 4.33
CA ALA A 84 14.86 -2.81 4.55
C ALA A 84 15.07 -2.20 5.95
N LYS A 85 14.16 -1.31 6.39
CA LYS A 85 14.19 -0.70 7.73
C LYS A 85 14.10 -1.77 8.84
N ASN A 86 13.18 -2.73 8.70
CA ASN A 86 13.01 -3.82 9.66
C ASN A 86 14.24 -4.75 9.72
N ASN A 87 14.94 -4.91 8.60
CA ASN A 87 16.19 -5.65 8.50
C ASN A 87 17.42 -4.83 8.96
N ARG A 88 17.22 -3.64 9.53
CA ARG A 88 18.27 -2.70 9.96
C ARG A 88 19.19 -2.25 8.83
N GLU A 89 18.70 -2.27 7.60
CA GLU A 89 19.42 -1.76 6.43
C GLU A 89 19.23 -0.24 6.29
N LYS A 90 20.21 0.42 5.66
CA LYS A 90 20.12 1.85 5.39
C LYS A 90 19.10 2.11 4.28
N ILE A 91 18.01 2.80 4.63
CA ILE A 91 17.01 3.24 3.66
C ILE A 91 17.38 4.58 3.02
N SER A 92 16.84 4.81 1.82
CA SER A 92 17.07 6.02 1.01
C SER A 92 15.75 6.52 0.46
N LYS A 93 15.62 7.85 0.33
CA LYS A 93 14.50 8.52 -0.34
C LYS A 93 14.41 8.17 -1.83
N THR A 94 15.53 7.81 -2.45
CA THR A 94 15.57 7.31 -3.84
C THR A 94 15.68 5.79 -3.86
N VAL A 95 14.69 5.15 -4.47
CA VAL A 95 14.57 3.69 -4.57
C VAL A 95 14.70 3.27 -6.03
N ARG A 96 15.49 2.22 -6.28
CA ARG A 96 15.65 1.59 -7.59
C ARG A 96 14.99 0.22 -7.58
N PHE A 97 14.19 -0.10 -8.60
CA PHE A 97 13.54 -1.40 -8.76
C PHE A 97 13.36 -1.74 -10.24
N THR A 98 13.13 -3.02 -10.56
CA THR A 98 12.80 -3.41 -11.94
C THR A 98 11.28 -3.35 -12.14
N SER A 99 10.84 -2.98 -13.35
CA SER A 99 9.42 -3.01 -13.68
C SER A 99 8.83 -4.42 -13.54
N TYR A 100 9.61 -5.45 -13.83
CA TYR A 100 9.18 -6.85 -13.73
C TYR A 100 8.81 -7.22 -12.28
N ASP A 101 9.69 -6.93 -11.33
CA ASP A 101 9.47 -7.25 -9.91
C ASP A 101 8.24 -6.52 -9.35
N TYR A 102 8.08 -5.24 -9.71
CA TYR A 102 6.90 -4.46 -9.35
C TYR A 102 5.60 -5.08 -9.91
N LEU A 103 5.59 -5.46 -11.20
CA LEU A 103 4.40 -6.02 -11.84
C LEU A 103 4.00 -7.35 -11.20
N ILE A 104 4.98 -8.21 -10.86
CA ILE A 104 4.73 -9.46 -10.15
C ILE A 104 4.19 -9.19 -8.75
N ALA A 105 4.89 -8.39 -7.95
CA ALA A 105 4.52 -8.11 -6.57
C ALA A 105 3.11 -7.50 -6.46
N THR A 106 2.70 -6.68 -7.42
CA THR A 106 1.38 -6.03 -7.43
C THR A 106 0.32 -6.78 -8.22
N ASN A 107 0.52 -8.08 -8.50
CA ASN A 107 -0.40 -8.97 -9.23
C ASN A 107 -0.87 -8.42 -10.60
N LYS A 108 -0.01 -7.66 -11.28
CA LYS A 108 -0.27 -7.10 -12.62
C LYS A 108 0.24 -8.06 -13.69
N GLY A 109 -0.30 -7.95 -14.92
CA GLY A 109 0.26 -8.67 -16.06
C GLY A 109 1.65 -8.15 -16.44
N THR A 110 2.45 -8.98 -17.09
CA THR A 110 3.81 -8.65 -17.56
C THR A 110 3.87 -8.37 -19.06
N GLY A 111 2.75 -7.92 -19.66
CA GLY A 111 2.69 -7.53 -21.08
C GLY A 111 3.11 -6.09 -21.32
N GLY A 112 3.45 -5.74 -22.56
CA GLY A 112 3.93 -4.38 -22.94
C GLY A 112 3.00 -3.25 -22.51
N PHE A 113 1.68 -3.51 -22.50
CA PHE A 113 0.68 -2.56 -22.02
C PHE A 113 0.88 -2.18 -20.55
N GLN A 114 1.22 -3.12 -19.67
CA GLN A 114 1.43 -2.84 -18.25
C GLN A 114 2.68 -2.00 -17.98
N TYR A 115 3.75 -2.19 -18.75
CA TYR A 115 4.92 -1.32 -18.67
C TYR A 115 4.58 0.12 -19.07
N LYS A 116 3.76 0.30 -20.12
CA LYS A 116 3.27 1.62 -20.53
C LYS A 116 2.43 2.26 -19.42
N GLN A 117 1.50 1.50 -18.83
CA GLN A 117 0.67 1.98 -17.71
C GLN A 117 1.50 2.39 -16.50
N LEU A 118 2.56 1.66 -16.17
CA LEU A 118 3.49 2.02 -15.10
C LEU A 118 4.15 3.37 -15.38
N GLN A 119 4.65 3.59 -16.60
CA GLN A 119 5.23 4.87 -16.98
C GLN A 119 4.21 6.02 -16.89
N GLU A 120 3.02 5.85 -17.48
CA GLU A 120 1.95 6.85 -17.41
C GLU A 120 1.51 7.12 -15.95
N GLY A 121 1.57 6.09 -15.08
CA GLY A 121 1.29 6.23 -13.66
C GLY A 121 2.36 7.04 -12.92
N LEU A 122 3.64 6.83 -13.22
CA LEU A 122 4.75 7.64 -12.67
C LEU A 122 4.63 9.11 -13.11
N GLU A 123 4.21 9.37 -14.35
CA GLU A 123 3.93 10.72 -14.83
C GLU A 123 2.81 11.40 -14.03
N ARG A 124 1.70 10.70 -13.76
CA ARG A 124 0.61 11.21 -12.92
C ARG A 124 1.01 11.40 -11.45
N LEU A 125 1.77 10.46 -10.88
CA LEU A 125 2.29 10.57 -9.51
C LEU A 125 3.17 11.82 -9.36
N LYS A 126 4.10 12.05 -10.29
CA LYS A 126 4.96 13.25 -10.29
C LYS A 126 4.15 14.53 -10.54
N GLY A 127 3.09 14.44 -11.35
CA GLY A 127 2.27 15.59 -11.72
C GLY A 127 1.24 16.01 -10.67
N THR A 128 0.90 15.13 -9.73
CA THR A 128 -0.09 15.41 -8.70
C THR A 128 0.56 16.15 -7.54
N VAL A 129 0.04 17.33 -7.25
CA VAL A 129 0.57 18.24 -6.23
C VAL A 129 -0.43 18.35 -5.09
N ILE A 130 0.07 18.22 -3.86
CA ILE A 130 -0.67 18.39 -2.62
C ILE A 130 -0.22 19.69 -1.99
N GLN A 131 -1.19 20.56 -1.70
CA GLN A 131 -1.01 21.75 -0.89
C GLN A 131 -1.75 21.56 0.42
N THR A 132 -1.07 21.77 1.55
CA THR A 132 -1.65 21.62 2.89
C THR A 132 -1.27 22.80 3.76
N ASN A 133 -2.15 23.18 4.69
CA ASN A 133 -1.81 24.08 5.79
C ASN A 133 -1.73 23.27 7.09
N ILE A 134 -0.51 23.06 7.57
CA ILE A 134 -0.27 22.39 8.85
C ILE A 134 0.04 23.47 9.87
N LYS A 135 -0.72 23.49 10.97
CA LYS A 135 -0.44 24.35 12.11
C LYS A 135 0.47 23.61 13.07
N THR A 136 1.69 24.11 13.24
CA THR A 136 2.68 23.56 14.18
C THR A 136 3.08 24.66 15.15
N ASN A 137 2.89 24.43 16.45
CA ASN A 137 3.26 25.37 17.52
C ASN A 137 2.67 26.80 17.34
N GLY A 138 1.44 26.91 16.84
CA GLY A 138 0.77 28.20 16.62
C GLY A 138 1.18 28.94 15.34
N VAL A 139 2.15 28.41 14.57
CA VAL A 139 2.52 28.91 13.25
C VAL A 139 1.82 28.07 12.18
N GLU A 140 1.13 28.75 11.27
CA GLU A 140 0.54 28.10 10.09
C GLU A 140 1.56 28.09 8.96
N VAL A 141 1.96 26.89 8.54
CA VAL A 141 2.84 26.70 7.38
C VAL A 141 2.00 26.16 6.23
N ILE A 142 1.99 26.90 5.13
CA ILE A 142 1.40 26.45 3.86
C ILE A 142 2.54 25.84 3.04
N GLU A 143 2.44 24.55 2.77
CA GLU A 143 3.42 23.80 2.00
C GLU A 143 2.76 23.19 0.77
N GLU A 144 3.52 23.13 -0.32
CA GLU A 144 3.13 22.46 -1.55
C GLU A 144 4.21 21.47 -1.96
N PHE A 145 3.82 20.21 -2.18
CA PHE A 145 4.73 19.12 -2.53
C PHE A 145 4.05 18.08 -3.42
N GLY A 146 4.84 17.26 -4.12
CA GLY A 146 4.34 16.18 -4.97
C GLY A 146 4.12 14.86 -4.22
N LEU A 147 3.44 13.91 -4.84
CA LEU A 147 3.42 12.52 -4.32
C LEU A 147 4.79 11.84 -4.43
N ILE A 148 5.53 12.16 -5.49
CA ILE A 148 6.93 11.81 -5.69
C ILE A 148 7.66 13.04 -6.23
N ASP A 149 8.95 13.17 -5.93
CA ASP A 149 9.75 14.32 -6.36
C ASP A 149 10.33 14.09 -7.76
N ARG A 150 10.74 12.86 -8.07
CA ARG A 150 11.39 12.52 -9.34
C ARG A 150 11.20 11.05 -9.70
N TRP A 151 11.18 10.76 -10.99
CA TRP A 151 11.38 9.41 -11.51
C TRP A 151 12.28 9.43 -12.75
N LYS A 152 12.93 8.31 -13.04
CA LYS A 152 13.58 8.07 -14.36
C LYS A 152 13.58 6.58 -14.67
N ILE A 153 13.56 6.27 -15.97
CA ILE A 153 13.78 4.92 -16.49
C ILE A 153 15.24 4.82 -16.93
N VAL A 154 15.97 3.84 -16.38
CA VAL A 154 17.33 3.49 -16.76
C VAL A 154 17.26 2.33 -17.76
N LYS A 155 17.79 2.55 -18.96
CA LYS A 155 17.93 1.53 -20.01
C LYS A 155 19.41 1.15 -20.08
N GLU A 156 19.73 -0.13 -19.94
CA GLU A 156 21.10 -0.62 -20.11
C GLU A 156 21.19 -1.45 -21.41
N GLY A 157 22.26 -1.22 -22.18
CA GLY A 157 22.55 -1.90 -23.44
C GLY A 157 21.97 -1.25 -24.70
N THR A 158 22.62 -1.53 -25.85
CA THR A 158 22.28 -0.99 -27.19
C THR A 158 20.90 -1.42 -27.71
N LYS A 159 20.26 -2.41 -27.07
CA LYS A 159 18.92 -2.93 -27.43
C LYS A 159 17.76 -2.27 -26.68
N GLY A 160 18.01 -1.25 -25.84
CA GLY A 160 16.98 -0.34 -25.34
C GLY A 160 15.93 -0.90 -24.36
N LYS A 161 16.13 -2.10 -23.79
CA LYS A 161 15.27 -2.62 -22.72
C LYS A 161 15.50 -1.79 -21.45
N ALA A 162 14.42 -1.28 -20.86
CA ALA A 162 14.47 -0.67 -19.54
C ALA A 162 14.88 -1.74 -18.52
N VAL A 163 15.98 -1.51 -17.80
CA VAL A 163 16.51 -2.44 -16.80
C VAL A 163 16.05 -2.04 -15.41
N ALA A 164 15.89 -0.75 -15.13
CA ALA A 164 15.46 -0.28 -13.83
C ALA A 164 14.64 1.02 -13.91
N ILE A 165 13.78 1.22 -12.93
CA ILE A 165 13.13 2.49 -12.60
C ILE A 165 13.77 3.00 -11.32
N GLU A 166 14.07 4.30 -11.28
CA GLU A 166 14.39 5.00 -10.04
C GLU A 166 13.28 6.00 -9.72
N VAL A 167 12.84 6.00 -8.46
CA VAL A 167 11.86 6.96 -7.92
C VAL A 167 12.46 7.61 -6.69
N THR A 168 12.44 8.94 -6.67
CA THR A 168 12.68 9.74 -5.47
C THR A 168 11.32 10.10 -4.87
N LEU A 169 11.04 9.59 -3.68
CA LEU A 169 9.82 9.87 -2.92
C LEU A 169 9.77 11.34 -2.50
N SER A 170 8.61 11.88 -2.12
CA SER A 170 8.56 13.19 -1.46
C SER A 170 9.01 13.10 0.00
N ASP A 171 9.43 14.22 0.60
CA ASP A 171 9.79 14.25 2.03
C ASP A 171 8.62 13.84 2.91
N TRP A 172 7.42 14.29 2.58
CA TRP A 172 6.20 13.91 3.29
C TRP A 172 5.97 12.39 3.31
N PHE A 173 6.08 11.73 2.16
CA PHE A 173 5.88 10.27 2.09
C PHE A 173 7.03 9.50 2.77
N PHE A 174 8.27 9.94 2.56
CA PHE A 174 9.44 9.31 3.18
C PHE A 174 9.43 9.46 4.72
N ASN A 175 9.04 10.62 5.23
CA ASN A 175 8.87 10.86 6.67
C ASN A 175 7.79 9.96 7.28
N SER A 176 6.73 9.63 6.54
CA SER A 176 5.70 8.68 6.99
C SER A 176 6.27 7.28 7.21
N ILE A 177 7.24 6.86 6.38
CA ILE A 177 7.96 5.59 6.53
C ILE A 177 8.93 5.66 7.72
N LEU A 178 9.67 6.76 7.85
CA LEU A 178 10.59 6.96 8.98
C LEU A 178 9.86 6.93 10.33
N GLY A 179 8.70 7.58 10.42
CA GLY A 179 7.87 7.66 11.62
C GLY A 179 6.88 6.51 11.82
N ASP A 180 7.03 5.38 11.11
CA ASP A 180 6.15 4.20 11.23
C ASP A 180 4.65 4.51 11.08
N SER A 181 4.33 5.58 10.33
CA SER A 181 2.96 6.04 10.06
C SER A 181 2.37 5.32 8.85
N VAL A 182 2.53 4.00 8.82
CA VAL A 182 2.10 3.10 7.74
C VAL A 182 1.29 1.94 8.29
N LEU A 183 0.37 1.40 7.50
CA LEU A 183 -0.44 0.22 7.85
C LEU A 183 -0.17 -0.93 6.88
N SER A 184 -0.20 -2.15 7.41
CA SER A 184 -0.11 -3.37 6.59
C SER A 184 -1.35 -3.54 5.72
N ILE A 185 -1.14 -3.94 4.47
CA ILE A 185 -2.16 -4.20 3.44
C ILE A 185 -2.07 -5.66 3.03
N ASP A 186 -3.24 -6.30 2.91
CA ASP A 186 -3.36 -7.67 2.43
C ASP A 186 -3.03 -7.76 0.93
N LYS A 187 -2.35 -8.83 0.51
CA LYS A 187 -1.94 -9.02 -0.88
C LYS A 187 -3.13 -9.08 -1.85
N ASP A 188 -4.28 -9.58 -1.40
CA ASP A 188 -5.49 -9.67 -2.21
C ASP A 188 -6.09 -8.28 -2.52
N TYR A 189 -5.60 -7.21 -1.87
CA TYR A 189 -5.90 -5.82 -2.25
C TYR A 189 -5.64 -5.57 -3.74
N PHE A 190 -4.53 -6.08 -4.28
CA PHE A 190 -4.19 -5.87 -5.69
C PHE A 190 -5.13 -6.61 -6.64
N ARG A 191 -5.87 -7.61 -6.13
CA ARG A 191 -6.88 -8.34 -6.90
C ARG A 191 -8.23 -7.62 -6.94
N LEU A 192 -8.45 -6.59 -6.13
CA LEU A 192 -9.64 -5.73 -6.23
C LEU A 192 -9.64 -4.98 -7.56
N ARG A 193 -10.66 -5.25 -8.38
CA ARG A 193 -10.78 -4.73 -9.74
C ARG A 193 -11.26 -3.28 -9.79
N LYS A 194 -12.17 -2.88 -8.90
CA LYS A 194 -12.76 -1.55 -8.95
C LYS A 194 -11.97 -0.56 -8.07
N PRO A 195 -11.62 0.63 -8.59
CA PRO A 195 -11.02 1.71 -7.78
C PRO A 195 -11.79 2.03 -6.49
N THR A 196 -13.11 2.00 -6.55
CA THR A 196 -13.98 2.26 -5.40
C THR A 196 -13.86 1.17 -4.33
N GLU A 197 -13.70 -0.09 -4.70
CA GLU A 197 -13.52 -1.21 -3.75
C GLU A 197 -12.17 -1.09 -3.04
N ARG A 198 -11.10 -0.72 -3.77
CA ARG A 198 -9.79 -0.41 -3.18
C ARG A 198 -9.87 0.72 -2.17
N ARG A 199 -10.59 1.81 -2.50
CA ARG A 199 -10.77 2.93 -1.58
C ARG A 199 -11.57 2.55 -0.33
N LEU A 200 -12.60 1.71 -0.49
CA LEU A 200 -13.37 1.19 0.65
C LEU A 200 -12.49 0.31 1.56
N TYR A 201 -11.61 -0.52 0.98
CA TYR A 201 -10.63 -1.30 1.74
C TYR A 201 -9.68 -0.38 2.53
N GLU A 202 -9.12 0.67 1.92
CA GLU A 202 -8.23 1.62 2.62
C GLU A 202 -8.91 2.28 3.82
N LEU A 203 -10.15 2.76 3.63
CA LEU A 203 -10.93 3.38 4.70
C LEU A 203 -11.26 2.37 5.81
N ALA A 204 -11.65 1.15 5.45
CA ALA A 204 -11.86 0.08 6.42
C ALA A 204 -10.57 -0.22 7.18
N ARG A 205 -9.42 -0.34 6.49
CA ARG A 205 -8.13 -0.61 7.12
C ARG A 205 -7.72 0.48 8.10
N LYS A 206 -7.85 1.75 7.68
CA LYS A 206 -7.53 2.93 8.48
C LYS A 206 -8.39 3.03 9.73
N HIS A 207 -9.69 2.85 9.59
CA HIS A 207 -10.64 3.13 10.67
C HIS A 207 -10.96 1.91 11.52
N CYS A 208 -10.88 0.68 10.99
CA CYS A 208 -11.02 -0.51 11.81
C CYS A 208 -9.78 -0.70 12.70
N GLY A 209 -8.55 -0.39 12.26
CA GLY A 209 -7.37 -0.38 13.15
C GLY A 209 -7.34 -1.55 14.17
N ASN A 210 -7.39 -1.20 15.47
CA ASN A 210 -7.53 -2.13 16.61
C ASN A 210 -8.98 -2.43 17.03
N GLN A 211 -9.97 -1.68 16.51
CA GLN A 211 -11.39 -1.96 16.77
C GLN A 211 -11.93 -3.00 15.79
N VAL A 212 -12.84 -3.85 16.28
CA VAL A 212 -13.42 -4.92 15.46
C VAL A 212 -14.38 -4.35 14.40
N THR A 213 -14.96 -3.19 14.68
CA THR A 213 -16.05 -2.60 13.90
C THR A 213 -15.86 -1.10 13.73
N TRP A 214 -16.14 -0.59 12.52
CA TRP A 214 -16.26 0.83 12.24
C TRP A 214 -17.62 1.13 11.61
N LYS A 215 -18.33 2.13 12.14
CA LYS A 215 -19.63 2.58 11.64
C LYS A 215 -19.52 4.00 11.12
N ILE A 216 -20.16 4.27 9.99
CA ILE A 216 -20.16 5.60 9.37
C ILE A 216 -21.46 5.84 8.60
N LYS A 217 -22.00 7.06 8.72
CA LYS A 217 -23.13 7.51 7.89
C LYS A 217 -22.72 7.54 6.41
N LEU A 218 -23.60 7.10 5.53
CA LEU A 218 -23.37 7.00 4.09
C LEU A 218 -22.85 8.31 3.46
N GLU A 219 -23.38 9.47 3.89
CA GLU A 219 -22.94 10.77 3.39
C GLU A 219 -21.51 11.11 3.82
N ASN A 220 -21.14 10.80 5.06
CA ASN A 220 -19.76 10.99 5.55
C ASN A 220 -18.79 10.04 4.85
N LEU A 221 -19.23 8.80 4.57
CA LEU A 221 -18.43 7.84 3.81
C LEU A 221 -18.19 8.35 2.39
N LYS A 222 -19.23 8.87 1.72
CA LYS A 222 -19.11 9.47 0.39
C LYS A 222 -18.08 10.59 0.36
N ALA A 223 -18.08 11.47 1.37
CA ALA A 223 -17.08 12.53 1.51
C ALA A 223 -15.66 11.97 1.64
N LYS A 224 -15.47 10.94 2.47
CA LYS A 224 -14.17 10.24 2.65
C LYS A 224 -13.68 9.47 1.43
N ILE A 225 -14.60 8.95 0.61
CA ILE A 225 -14.28 8.30 -0.67
C ILE A 225 -13.88 9.35 -1.71
N GLY A 226 -14.43 10.57 -1.65
CA GLY A 226 -14.12 11.64 -2.59
C GLY A 226 -14.81 11.51 -3.95
N ILE A 227 -15.97 10.85 -4.01
CA ILE A 227 -16.74 10.68 -5.24
C ILE A 227 -17.84 11.73 -5.40
N THR A 228 -18.13 12.08 -6.65
CA THR A 228 -19.23 13.00 -7.02
C THR A 228 -20.49 12.27 -7.47
N SER A 229 -20.49 10.94 -7.50
CA SER A 229 -21.67 10.18 -7.90
C SER A 229 -22.82 10.38 -6.90
N PRO A 230 -24.09 10.25 -7.36
CA PRO A 230 -25.24 10.38 -6.47
C PRO A 230 -25.18 9.38 -5.32
N THR A 231 -25.65 9.79 -4.12
CA THR A 231 -25.65 8.94 -2.92
C THR A 231 -26.43 7.64 -3.14
N LYS A 232 -27.48 7.64 -3.99
CA LYS A 232 -28.22 6.42 -4.40
C LYS A 232 -27.32 5.41 -5.12
N THR A 233 -26.43 5.87 -6.01
CA THR A 233 -25.48 5.00 -6.72
C THR A 233 -24.45 4.42 -5.77
N LEU A 234 -23.94 5.23 -4.82
CA LEU A 234 -23.06 4.72 -3.77
C LEU A 234 -23.74 3.64 -2.94
N ARG A 235 -25.00 3.87 -2.51
CA ARG A 235 -25.80 2.89 -1.77
C ARG A 235 -25.94 1.58 -2.53
N PHE A 236 -26.29 1.64 -3.82
CA PHE A 236 -26.40 0.47 -4.69
C PHE A 236 -25.07 -0.30 -4.76
N ASN A 237 -23.96 0.41 -4.97
CA ASN A 237 -22.63 -0.21 -5.05
C ASN A 237 -22.23 -0.87 -3.73
N ILE A 238 -22.49 -0.23 -2.59
CA ILE A 238 -22.22 -0.80 -1.27
C ILE A 238 -23.04 -2.07 -1.04
N ASN A 239 -24.34 -2.06 -1.39
CA ASN A 239 -25.18 -3.25 -1.31
C ASN A 239 -24.62 -4.41 -2.16
N LYS A 240 -24.13 -4.13 -3.39
CA LYS A 240 -23.49 -5.16 -4.23
C LYS A 240 -22.21 -5.74 -3.62
N ILE A 241 -21.43 -4.91 -2.93
CA ILE A 241 -20.26 -5.41 -2.22
C ILE A 241 -20.70 -6.20 -0.98
N ALA A 242 -21.72 -5.75 -0.25
CA ALA A 242 -22.26 -6.43 0.93
C ALA A 242 -22.89 -7.80 0.60
N GLU A 243 -23.50 -7.96 -0.58
CA GLU A 243 -24.02 -9.25 -1.08
C GLU A 243 -22.91 -10.32 -1.19
N THR A 244 -21.68 -9.89 -1.49
CA THR A 244 -20.58 -10.79 -1.81
C THR A 244 -19.47 -10.83 -0.76
N ASN A 245 -19.34 -9.75 0.03
CA ASN A 245 -18.31 -9.54 1.04
C ASN A 245 -16.90 -9.96 0.59
N HIS A 246 -16.54 -9.67 -0.66
CA HIS A 246 -15.27 -10.08 -1.25
C HIS A 246 -14.09 -9.16 -0.89
N LEU A 247 -14.31 -8.08 -0.12
CA LEU A 247 -13.20 -7.23 0.34
C LEU A 247 -12.24 -8.06 1.20
N PRO A 248 -10.92 -8.05 0.94
CA PRO A 248 -9.96 -8.76 1.79
C PRO A 248 -10.06 -8.27 3.23
N GLU A 249 -9.92 -9.16 4.21
CA GLU A 249 -9.96 -8.89 5.66
C GLU A 249 -11.23 -8.24 6.25
N TYR A 250 -12.15 -7.71 5.44
CA TYR A 250 -13.29 -6.92 5.91
C TYR A 250 -14.61 -7.40 5.32
N ASN A 251 -15.66 -7.37 6.14
CA ASN A 251 -17.04 -7.41 5.71
C ASN A 251 -17.60 -5.99 5.68
N ILE A 252 -18.58 -5.76 4.81
CA ILE A 252 -19.35 -4.51 4.71
C ILE A 252 -20.83 -4.83 4.78
N SER A 253 -21.57 -4.03 5.55
CA SER A 253 -23.03 -4.05 5.57
C SER A 253 -23.56 -2.62 5.60
N ILE A 254 -24.85 -2.46 5.26
CA ILE A 254 -25.51 -1.17 5.29
C ILE A 254 -26.95 -1.33 5.76
N GLU A 255 -27.35 -0.51 6.73
CA GLU A 255 -28.71 -0.48 7.27
C GLU A 255 -29.06 0.96 7.64
N ASN A 256 -30.21 1.48 7.20
CA ASN A 256 -30.67 2.84 7.52
C ASN A 256 -29.61 3.93 7.26
N ASP A 257 -28.90 3.85 6.12
CA ASP A 257 -27.77 4.72 5.74
C ASP A 257 -26.58 4.71 6.71
N MET A 258 -26.52 3.75 7.62
CA MET A 258 -25.34 3.43 8.40
C MET A 258 -24.57 2.30 7.71
N VAL A 259 -23.37 2.61 7.25
CA VAL A 259 -22.44 1.62 6.70
C VAL A 259 -21.57 1.09 7.84
N MET A 260 -21.45 -0.22 7.92
CA MET A 260 -20.65 -0.90 8.93
C MET A 260 -19.57 -1.74 8.25
N PHE A 261 -18.34 -1.56 8.69
CA PHE A 261 -17.21 -2.41 8.35
C PHE A 261 -16.85 -3.24 9.56
N THR A 262 -16.65 -4.54 9.38
CA THR A 262 -16.16 -5.44 10.44
C THR A 262 -14.98 -6.24 9.94
N ARG A 263 -14.01 -6.53 10.81
CA ARG A 263 -12.92 -7.43 10.44
C ARG A 263 -13.44 -8.87 10.34
N LYS A 264 -13.01 -9.59 9.31
CA LYS A 264 -13.28 -11.03 9.14
C LYS A 264 -12.55 -11.87 10.19
N GLU A 265 -11.36 -11.42 10.56
CA GLU A 265 -10.52 -12.01 11.59
C GLU A 265 -10.20 -10.94 12.65
N PRO A 266 -10.01 -11.33 13.93
CA PRO A 266 -9.57 -10.40 14.95
C PRO A 266 -8.28 -9.70 14.52
N PRO A 267 -8.00 -8.48 15.03
CA PRO A 267 -6.74 -7.82 14.76
C PRO A 267 -5.57 -8.77 15.00
N LYS A 268 -4.78 -9.04 13.96
CA LYS A 268 -3.42 -9.55 14.14
C LYS A 268 -2.76 -8.56 15.08
N GLU A 269 -2.50 -8.98 16.32
CA GLU A 269 -1.81 -8.16 17.30
C GLU A 269 -0.59 -7.56 16.59
N ASN A 270 -0.34 -6.27 16.81
CA ASN A 270 0.95 -5.67 16.49
C ASN A 270 1.99 -6.28 17.45
N ASN A 271 2.24 -7.58 17.30
CA ASN A 271 3.41 -8.21 17.84
C ASN A 271 4.54 -7.60 17.01
N ALA A 272 5.13 -6.52 17.53
CA ALA A 272 6.52 -6.19 17.27
C ALA A 272 7.24 -7.53 17.27
N SER A 273 7.72 -7.94 16.08
CA SER A 273 8.39 -9.21 15.78
C SER A 273 8.66 -10.00 17.06
N GLY A 274 7.73 -10.90 17.40
CA GLY A 274 7.73 -11.56 18.72
C GLY A 274 9.13 -12.01 19.04
N GLN A 275 9.64 -11.64 20.23
CA GLN A 275 10.97 -12.02 20.70
C GLN A 275 11.22 -13.47 20.28
N LEU A 276 12.20 -13.68 19.40
CA LEU A 276 12.55 -15.02 18.95
C LEU A 276 12.70 -15.90 20.19
N PRO A 277 12.05 -17.09 20.23
CA PRO A 277 12.10 -17.93 21.41
C PRO A 277 13.57 -18.12 21.81
N LYS A 278 13.87 -17.86 23.10
CA LYS A 278 15.23 -17.85 23.67
C LYS A 278 15.97 -19.18 23.46
N HIS A 279 15.25 -20.25 23.15
CA HIS A 279 15.80 -21.57 22.91
C HIS A 279 15.76 -21.92 21.42
N VAL A 280 16.87 -22.48 20.93
CA VAL A 280 16.97 -23.05 19.59
C VAL A 280 16.36 -24.46 19.63
N THR A 281 15.33 -24.71 18.82
CA THR A 281 14.68 -26.02 18.75
C THR A 281 15.36 -26.94 17.74
N LYS A 282 15.25 -28.27 17.92
CA LYS A 282 15.87 -29.25 17.02
C LYS A 282 15.44 -29.07 15.56
N LYS A 283 14.15 -28.76 15.33
CA LYS A 283 13.59 -28.49 14.00
C LYS A 283 14.19 -27.24 13.34
N GLU A 284 14.54 -26.20 14.10
CA GLU A 284 15.20 -25.01 13.55
C GLU A 284 16.64 -25.31 13.12
N ILE A 285 17.35 -26.15 13.89
CA ILE A 285 18.72 -26.56 13.56
C ILE A 285 18.73 -27.36 12.26
N GLU A 286 17.85 -28.34 12.13
CA GLU A 286 17.74 -29.15 10.91
C GLU A 286 17.36 -28.33 9.68
N LYS A 287 16.48 -27.33 9.85
CA LYS A 287 16.04 -26.46 8.73
C LYS A 287 17.12 -25.47 8.28
N GLN A 288 18.01 -25.03 9.18
CA GLN A 288 19.00 -23.99 8.91
C GLN A 288 20.45 -24.51 8.87
N ALA A 289 20.65 -25.82 9.04
CA ALA A 289 21.95 -26.46 8.91
C ALA A 289 22.45 -26.35 7.47
N LYS A 290 23.71 -25.95 7.30
CA LYS A 290 24.36 -25.93 5.98
C LYS A 290 24.99 -27.29 5.67
N PRO A 291 25.11 -27.68 4.39
CA PRO A 291 25.81 -28.90 4.01
C PRO A 291 27.24 -28.92 4.58
N GLY A 292 27.59 -29.96 5.34
CA GLY A 292 28.90 -30.12 5.99
C GLY A 292 29.04 -29.49 7.38
N GLU A 293 28.02 -28.82 7.90
CA GLU A 293 28.00 -28.24 9.25
C GLU A 293 27.58 -29.30 10.28
N SER A 294 28.30 -29.40 11.40
CA SER A 294 27.90 -30.30 12.49
C SER A 294 26.68 -29.73 13.24
N TYR A 295 25.94 -30.61 13.92
CA TYR A 295 24.74 -30.22 14.67
C TYR A 295 25.02 -29.13 15.70
N ASP A 296 26.13 -29.26 16.44
CA ASP A 296 26.55 -28.30 17.46
C ASP A 296 27.02 -26.97 16.86
N GLN A 297 27.62 -27.00 15.67
CA GLN A 297 28.02 -25.79 14.93
C GLN A 297 26.79 -25.00 14.46
N ALA A 298 25.80 -25.69 13.89
CA ALA A 298 24.54 -25.07 13.47
C ALA A 298 23.77 -24.51 14.69
N ALA A 299 23.70 -25.26 15.79
CA ALA A 299 23.05 -24.81 17.02
C ALA A 299 23.70 -23.54 17.61
N ASN A 300 25.03 -23.51 17.70
CA ASN A 300 25.76 -22.37 18.27
C ASN A 300 25.68 -21.12 17.37
N ARG A 301 25.72 -21.29 16.04
CA ARG A 301 25.55 -20.19 15.09
C ARG A 301 24.14 -19.57 15.18
N ILE A 302 23.10 -20.40 15.21
CA ILE A 302 21.71 -19.95 15.31
C ILE A 302 21.48 -19.27 16.67
N LYS A 303 22.06 -19.82 17.74
CA LYS A 303 22.01 -19.20 19.07
C LYS A 303 22.72 -17.84 19.10
N GLY A 304 23.91 -17.73 18.51
CA GLY A 304 24.65 -16.47 18.39
C GLY A 304 23.89 -15.41 17.57
N LEU A 305 23.19 -15.82 16.50
CA LEU A 305 22.30 -14.94 15.73
C LEU A 305 21.12 -14.44 16.59
N LYS A 306 20.50 -15.32 17.39
CA LYS A 306 19.39 -14.94 18.29
C LYS A 306 19.87 -14.02 19.42
N ASP A 307 21.07 -14.22 19.96
CA ASP A 307 21.63 -13.36 21.02
C ASP A 307 22.09 -12.00 20.48
N ALA A 308 22.54 -11.91 19.21
CA ALA A 308 22.88 -10.65 18.55
C ALA A 308 21.64 -9.82 18.12
N LEU A 309 20.46 -10.43 18.11
CA LEU A 309 19.17 -9.79 17.79
C LEU A 309 18.44 -9.22 19.02
N LYS A 310 18.98 -9.41 20.23
CA LYS A 310 18.52 -8.70 21.44
C LYS A 310 18.90 -7.23 21.45
#